data_AF-A0A7X5YE18-F1
#
_entry.id   AF-A0A7X5YE18-F1
#
_cell.length_a   1.000
_cell.length_b   1.000
_cell.length_c   1.000
_cell.angle_alpha   90.00
_cell.angle_beta   90.00
_cell.angle_gamma   90.00
#
_symmetry.space_group_name_H-M   'P 1'
#
loop_
_entity.id
_entity.type
_entity.pdbx_description
1 polymer ?
#
loop_
_entity_poly.entity_id
_entity_poly.type
_entity_poly.pdbx_seq_one_letter_code
_entity_poly.pdbx_strand_id
1 'polypeptide(L)'
;MFKTIRNSWKLFYGIFIEQVTVCIVLMLVVVSVFVTLDKMYSPGLLDTDNTVCFGYVLASEDCDKEGIGGCIDVVADNLKKLDYVVGITQSMAMTPYVGEYAWYDSIRVEGKMYRVNYKGADEEACKVFHLEIVEGEWLTDNRLADGSSACVVTQQLVDKLKWTQTLGRKIFMRGNNFTVTGVLSGIKHKIFFGF
;
A
#
# COMPACT_ATOMS: atom_id res chain seq x y z
N MET A 1 1.26 -25.16 -63.67
CA MET A 1 0.57 -25.58 -62.42
C MET A 1 1.47 -25.48 -61.19
N PHE A 2 2.66 -26.11 -61.17
CA PHE A 2 3.59 -26.08 -60.02
C PHE A 2 4.06 -24.67 -59.58
N LYS A 3 4.26 -23.74 -60.52
CA LYS A 3 4.70 -22.36 -60.23
C LYS A 3 3.64 -21.53 -59.50
N THR A 4 2.36 -21.79 -59.81
CA THR A 4 1.20 -21.13 -59.20
C THR A 4 0.97 -21.62 -57.77
N ILE A 5 1.13 -22.92 -57.52
CA ILE A 5 1.03 -23.55 -56.19
C ILE A 5 2.15 -23.07 -55.26
N ARG A 6 3.37 -22.91 -55.76
CA ARG A 6 4.49 -22.40 -54.95
C ARG A 6 4.34 -20.92 -54.58
N ASN A 7 3.68 -20.14 -55.42
CA ASN A 7 3.44 -18.72 -55.16
C ASN A 7 2.31 -18.51 -54.14
N SER A 8 1.25 -19.32 -54.21
CA SER A 8 0.19 -19.32 -53.20
C SER A 8 0.68 -19.80 -51.83
N TRP A 9 1.62 -20.75 -51.78
CA TRP A 9 2.27 -21.19 -50.54
C TRP A 9 3.06 -20.10 -49.83
N LYS A 10 3.79 -19.25 -50.57
CA LYS A 10 4.50 -18.10 -49.98
C LYS A 10 3.53 -17.06 -49.40
N LEU A 11 2.41 -16.83 -50.10
CA LEU A 11 1.37 -15.90 -49.67
C LEU A 11 0.66 -16.43 -48.41
N PHE A 12 0.34 -17.73 -48.38
CA PHE A 12 -0.23 -18.40 -47.22
C PHE A 12 0.71 -18.39 -46.01
N TYR A 13 2.01 -18.61 -46.23
CA TYR A 13 3.02 -18.56 -45.17
C TYR A 13 3.19 -17.15 -44.59
N GLY A 14 3.10 -16.12 -45.44
CA GLY A 14 3.10 -14.72 -45.00
C GLY A 14 1.88 -14.40 -44.12
N ILE A 15 0.68 -14.76 -44.58
CA ILE A 15 -0.57 -14.58 -43.81
C ILE A 15 -0.50 -15.36 -42.49
N PHE A 16 0.00 -16.60 -42.50
CA PHE A 16 0.13 -17.42 -41.30
C PHE A 16 1.08 -16.79 -40.27
N ILE A 17 2.25 -16.29 -40.69
CA ILE A 17 3.19 -15.59 -39.80
C ILE A 17 2.55 -14.32 -39.23
N GLU A 18 1.86 -13.55 -40.06
CA GLU A 18 1.16 -12.34 -39.62
C GLU A 18 0.11 -12.67 -38.55
N GLN A 19 -0.74 -13.67 -38.81
CA GLN A 19 -1.77 -14.10 -37.85
C GLN A 19 -1.16 -14.64 -36.55
N VAL A 20 -0.06 -15.41 -36.60
CA VAL A 20 0.65 -15.87 -35.41
C VAL A 20 1.24 -14.69 -34.63
N THR A 21 1.82 -13.71 -35.31
CA THR A 21 2.39 -12.51 -34.67
C THR A 21 1.30 -11.70 -33.98
N VAL A 22 0.16 -11.47 -34.65
CA VAL A 22 -1.00 -10.80 -34.07
C VAL A 22 -1.52 -11.57 -32.86
N CYS A 23 -1.61 -12.91 -32.94
CA CYS A 23 -2.02 -13.74 -31.81
C CYS A 23 -1.08 -13.60 -30.60
N ILE A 24 0.24 -13.62 -30.82
CA ILE A 24 1.23 -13.45 -29.74
C ILE A 24 1.10 -12.08 -29.09
N VAL A 25 1.01 -11.01 -29.90
CA VAL A 25 0.84 -9.64 -29.40
C VAL A 25 -0.47 -9.51 -28.62
N LEU A 26 -1.57 -10.07 -29.14
CA LEU A 26 -2.86 -10.07 -28.46
C LEU A 26 -2.80 -10.81 -27.12
N MET A 27 -2.16 -11.98 -27.07
CA MET A 27 -1.98 -12.72 -25.82
C MET A 27 -1.18 -11.91 -24.79
N LEU A 28 -0.11 -11.23 -25.20
CA LEU A 28 0.69 -10.37 -24.32
C LEU A 28 -0.14 -9.20 -23.77
N VAL A 29 -0.96 -8.57 -24.62
CA VAL A 29 -1.88 -7.50 -24.21
C VAL A 29 -2.92 -8.03 -23.22
N VAL A 30 -3.53 -9.18 -23.51
CA VAL A 30 -4.54 -9.80 -22.64
C VAL A 30 -3.94 -10.14 -21.28
N VAL A 31 -2.76 -10.76 -21.24
CA VAL A 31 -2.04 -11.04 -19.98
C VAL A 31 -1.73 -9.74 -19.23
N SER A 32 -1.28 -8.70 -19.91
CA SER A 32 -1.01 -7.39 -19.29
C SER A 32 -2.26 -6.76 -18.67
N VAL A 33 -3.40 -6.82 -19.38
CA VAL A 33 -4.69 -6.33 -18.88
C VAL A 33 -5.12 -7.13 -17.65
N PHE A 34 -5.03 -8.47 -17.68
CA PHE A 34 -5.37 -9.29 -16.52
C PHE A 34 -4.49 -9.02 -15.31
N VAL A 35 -3.17 -8.86 -15.50
CA VAL A 35 -2.25 -8.47 -14.41
C VAL A 35 -2.60 -7.10 -13.85
N THR A 36 -3.03 -6.16 -14.69
CA THR A 36 -3.43 -4.82 -14.25
C THR A 36 -4.75 -4.86 -13.49
N LEU A 37 -5.73 -5.64 -13.96
CA LEU A 37 -7.00 -5.85 -13.27
C LEU A 37 -6.77 -6.51 -11.90
N ASP A 38 -5.96 -7.55 -11.83
CA ASP A 38 -5.60 -8.23 -10.58
C ASP A 38 -4.95 -7.25 -9.58
N LYS A 39 -4.02 -6.41 -10.05
CA LYS A 39 -3.45 -5.33 -9.25
C LYS A 39 -4.49 -4.31 -8.78
N MET A 40 -5.48 -3.96 -9.59
CA MET A 40 -6.54 -3.02 -9.18
C MET A 40 -7.45 -3.63 -8.12
N TYR A 41 -7.89 -4.88 -8.29
CA TYR A 41 -8.81 -5.56 -7.36
C TYR A 41 -8.13 -6.18 -6.14
N SER A 42 -6.79 -6.30 -6.13
CA SER A 42 -6.08 -6.80 -4.96
C SER A 42 -6.39 -5.97 -3.69
N PRO A 43 -6.41 -6.62 -2.52
CA PRO A 43 -6.69 -5.94 -1.27
C PRO A 43 -5.68 -4.83 -0.94
N GLY A 44 -6.09 -3.91 -0.08
CA GLY A 44 -5.26 -2.80 0.42
C GLY A 44 -5.52 -1.44 -0.22
N LEU A 45 -6.56 -1.30 -1.04
CA LEU A 45 -7.07 0.03 -1.34
C LEU A 45 -7.77 0.57 -0.08
N LEU A 46 -7.36 1.75 0.39
CA LEU A 46 -8.00 2.38 1.54
C LEU A 46 -9.41 2.84 1.14
N ASP A 47 -10.40 2.56 1.98
CA ASP A 47 -11.73 3.12 1.80
C ASP A 47 -11.69 4.61 2.13
N THR A 48 -12.01 5.43 1.13
CA THR A 48 -11.95 6.89 1.23
C THR A 48 -13.23 7.59 0.78
N ASP A 49 -14.29 6.85 0.41
CA ASP A 49 -15.45 7.39 -0.32
C ASP A 49 -16.19 8.49 0.45
N ASN A 50 -16.14 8.47 1.78
CA ASN A 50 -16.71 9.49 2.67
C ASN A 50 -15.68 10.10 3.63
N THR A 51 -14.41 10.10 3.22
CA THR A 51 -13.32 10.66 4.04
C THR A 51 -12.88 12.02 3.52
N VAL A 52 -12.71 12.98 4.42
CA VAL A 52 -12.13 14.29 4.10
C VAL A 52 -10.74 14.35 4.71
N CYS A 53 -9.72 14.49 3.87
CA CYS A 53 -8.32 14.55 4.31
C CYS A 53 -7.86 16.00 4.42
N PHE A 54 -7.39 16.36 5.61
CA PHE A 54 -6.71 17.64 5.85
C PHE A 54 -5.23 17.39 6.02
N GLY A 55 -4.39 18.20 5.36
CA GLY A 55 -2.95 18.13 5.49
C GLY A 55 -2.34 19.51 5.34
N TYR A 56 -1.24 19.75 6.05
CA TYR A 56 -0.46 20.97 5.92
C TYR A 56 0.82 20.65 5.16
N VAL A 57 1.11 21.44 4.12
CA VAL A 57 2.42 21.44 3.48
C VAL A 57 3.28 22.45 4.23
N LEU A 58 4.30 21.96 4.92
CA LEU A 58 5.25 22.83 5.61
C LEU A 58 6.08 23.57 4.56
N ALA A 59 6.02 24.91 4.56
CA ALA A 59 6.71 25.74 3.58
C ALA A 59 8.24 25.78 3.76
N SER A 60 8.72 25.48 4.97
CA SER A 60 10.15 25.39 5.31
C SER A 60 10.35 24.43 6.48
N GLU A 61 11.59 23.96 6.69
CA GLU A 61 11.94 23.08 7.83
C GLU A 61 11.83 23.80 9.19
N ASP A 62 11.91 25.14 9.19
CA ASP A 62 11.86 26.04 10.37
C ASP A 62 10.44 26.42 10.83
N CYS A 63 9.42 25.70 10.36
CA CYS A 63 8.05 25.92 10.78
C CYS A 63 7.82 25.48 12.24
N ASP A 64 6.95 26.21 12.94
CA ASP A 64 6.49 25.85 14.29
C ASP A 64 5.58 24.61 14.23
N LYS A 65 6.20 23.43 14.28
CA LYS A 65 5.51 22.14 14.21
C LYS A 65 4.61 21.91 15.42
N GLU A 66 4.96 22.43 16.60
CA GLU A 66 4.18 22.28 17.81
C GLU A 66 2.91 23.15 17.76
N GLY A 67 3.04 24.41 17.35
CA GLY A 67 1.89 25.30 17.15
C GLY A 67 0.93 24.82 16.07
N ILE A 68 1.45 24.22 15.00
CA ILE A 68 0.63 23.59 13.95
C ILE A 68 -0.09 22.35 14.49
N GLY A 69 0.60 21.51 15.27
CA GLY A 69 0.01 20.35 15.94
C GLY A 69 -1.17 20.74 16.82
N GLY A 70 -1.01 21.74 17.69
CA GLY A 70 -2.08 22.23 18.54
C GLY A 70 -3.29 22.76 17.77
N CYS A 71 -3.07 23.42 16.62
CA CYS A 71 -4.17 23.85 15.75
C CYS A 71 -4.95 22.66 15.16
N ILE A 72 -4.24 21.59 14.76
CA ILE A 72 -4.86 20.37 14.22
C ILE A 72 -5.73 19.71 15.29
N ASP A 73 -5.24 19.61 16.51
CA ASP A 73 -5.98 18.99 17.61
C ASP A 73 -7.27 19.76 17.91
N VAL A 74 -7.23 21.09 17.92
CA VAL A 74 -8.43 21.94 18.09
C VAL A 74 -9.44 21.74 16.96
N VAL A 75 -8.98 21.65 15.71
CA VAL A 75 -9.86 21.38 14.56
C VAL A 75 -10.47 19.99 14.67
N ALA A 76 -9.67 18.97 14.98
CA ALA A 76 -10.12 17.60 15.18
C ALA A 76 -11.18 17.53 16.30
N ASP A 77 -10.95 18.18 17.43
CA ASP A 77 -11.89 18.21 18.56
C ASP A 77 -13.20 18.92 18.22
N ASN A 78 -13.17 19.94 17.36
CA ASN A 78 -14.39 20.58 16.90
C ASN A 78 -15.15 19.71 15.89
N LEU A 79 -14.44 19.03 14.99
CA LEU A 79 -15.04 18.12 14.03
C LEU A 79 -15.68 16.90 14.73
N LYS A 80 -15.05 16.37 15.79
CA LYS A 80 -15.60 15.26 16.60
C LYS A 80 -16.97 15.56 17.22
N LYS A 81 -17.33 16.83 17.39
CA LYS A 81 -18.62 17.24 17.98
C LYS A 81 -19.78 17.22 16.97
N LEU A 82 -19.50 17.00 15.68
CA LEU A 82 -20.51 17.02 14.63
C LEU A 82 -21.11 15.61 14.48
N ASP A 83 -22.44 15.51 14.52
CA ASP A 83 -23.15 14.22 14.53
C ASP A 83 -22.92 13.36 13.28
N TYR A 84 -22.47 13.96 12.17
CA TYR A 84 -22.15 13.28 10.92
C TYR A 84 -20.69 12.82 10.81
N VAL A 85 -19.84 13.11 11.80
CA VAL A 85 -18.44 12.67 11.82
C VAL A 85 -18.33 11.36 12.60
N VAL A 86 -18.03 10.27 11.88
CA VAL A 86 -17.97 8.91 12.45
C VAL A 86 -16.63 8.61 13.13
N GLY A 87 -15.56 9.29 12.74
CA GLY A 87 -14.23 9.12 13.30
C GLY A 87 -13.23 10.12 12.71
N ILE A 88 -12.13 10.35 13.42
CA ILE A 88 -11.01 11.17 12.97
C ILE A 88 -9.74 10.40 13.26
N THR A 89 -8.88 10.27 12.26
CA THR A 89 -7.57 9.64 12.36
C THR A 89 -6.49 10.65 11.97
N GLN A 90 -5.40 10.64 12.72
CA GLN A 90 -4.13 11.24 12.36
C GLN A 90 -3.23 10.15 11.76
N SER A 91 -2.73 10.41 10.55
CA SER A 91 -1.86 9.48 9.85
C SER A 91 -0.77 10.20 9.07
N MET A 92 0.30 9.47 8.79
CA MET A 92 1.48 9.97 8.09
C MET A 92 1.78 9.06 6.90
N ALA A 93 1.80 9.64 5.70
CA ALA A 93 2.02 8.94 4.43
C ALA A 93 1.01 7.80 4.14
N MET A 94 -0.12 7.74 4.85
CA MET A 94 -1.09 6.66 4.73
C MET A 94 -2.05 6.88 3.56
N THR A 95 -2.59 8.09 3.39
CA THR A 95 -3.58 8.45 2.37
C THR A 95 -3.03 8.30 0.94
N PRO A 96 -3.73 7.59 0.03
CA PRO A 96 -3.17 7.20 -1.28
C PRO A 96 -3.26 8.30 -2.36
N TYR A 97 -3.82 9.48 -2.02
CA TYR A 97 -4.08 10.58 -2.97
C TYR A 97 -3.35 11.89 -2.62
N VAL A 98 -2.70 11.96 -1.46
CA VAL A 98 -2.06 13.20 -0.97
C VAL A 98 -0.57 13.14 -1.29
N GLY A 99 -0.25 13.38 -2.57
CA GLY A 99 1.13 13.51 -3.08
C GLY A 99 1.94 12.21 -3.18
N GLU A 100 3.10 12.27 -3.83
CA GLU A 100 4.01 11.11 -4.02
C GLU A 100 4.87 10.79 -2.77
N TYR A 101 4.35 11.03 -1.56
CA TYR A 101 5.14 10.89 -0.35
C TYR A 101 5.10 9.46 0.18
N ALA A 102 5.68 8.51 -0.57
CA ALA A 102 6.03 7.21 -0.02
C ALA A 102 7.30 7.34 0.82
N TRP A 103 7.19 7.08 2.11
CA TRP A 103 8.36 7.07 2.98
C TRP A 103 8.95 5.67 3.01
N TYR A 104 10.23 5.60 2.66
CA TYR A 104 10.98 4.34 2.65
C TYR A 104 12.07 4.38 3.70
N ASP A 105 12.23 3.27 4.41
CA ASP A 105 13.39 3.04 5.26
C ASP A 105 13.78 1.56 5.26
N SER A 106 14.84 1.24 5.98
CA SER A 106 15.29 -0.13 6.19
C SER A 106 14.89 -0.60 7.58
N ILE A 107 14.20 -1.74 7.62
CA ILE A 107 13.96 -2.49 8.85
C ILE A 107 15.00 -3.58 9.00
N ARG A 108 15.35 -3.92 10.24
CA ARG A 108 16.13 -5.10 10.57
C ARG A 108 15.23 -6.18 11.14
N VAL A 109 15.30 -7.35 10.54
CA VAL A 109 14.53 -8.55 10.91
C VAL A 109 15.52 -9.70 10.94
N GLU A 110 15.64 -10.39 12.08
CA GLU A 110 16.51 -11.56 12.24
C GLU A 110 17.96 -11.32 11.74
N GLY A 111 18.49 -10.12 11.99
CA GLY A 111 19.84 -9.72 11.57
C GLY A 111 19.98 -9.29 10.10
N LYS A 112 18.93 -9.40 9.28
CA LYS A 112 18.92 -8.97 7.87
C LYS A 112 18.20 -7.63 7.71
N MET A 113 18.68 -6.82 6.76
CA MET A 113 18.08 -5.52 6.44
C MET A 113 17.13 -5.63 5.24
N TYR A 114 15.96 -5.03 5.35
CA TYR A 114 14.95 -4.98 4.29
C TYR A 114 14.46 -3.56 4.09
N ARG A 115 14.50 -3.08 2.84
CA ARG A 115 13.87 -1.80 2.49
C ARG A 115 12.35 -1.98 2.41
N VAL A 116 11.61 -1.16 3.15
CA VAL A 116 10.15 -1.18 3.23
C VAL A 116 9.58 0.23 3.11
N ASN A 117 8.33 0.31 2.66
CA ASN A 117 7.52 1.50 2.82
C ASN A 117 6.92 1.45 4.24
N TYR A 118 7.01 2.53 4.99
CA TYR A 118 6.39 2.62 6.31
C TYR A 118 5.45 3.81 6.39
N LYS A 119 4.42 3.65 7.21
CA LYS A 119 3.34 4.62 7.40
C LYS A 119 3.13 4.81 8.90
N GLY A 120 2.75 6.01 9.30
CA GLY A 120 2.30 6.30 10.66
C GLY A 120 0.78 6.35 10.70
N ALA A 121 0.17 5.82 11.74
CA ALA A 121 -1.27 5.81 11.94
C ALA A 121 -1.58 5.71 13.43
N ASP A 122 -2.65 6.36 13.86
CA ASP A 122 -3.21 6.20 15.20
C ASP A 122 -4.18 5.01 15.27
N GLU A 123 -4.76 4.79 16.46
CA GLU A 123 -5.71 3.71 16.73
C GLU A 123 -6.98 3.81 15.88
N GLU A 124 -7.46 5.03 15.57
CA GLU A 124 -8.69 5.27 14.83
C GLU A 124 -8.56 5.00 13.31
N ALA A 125 -7.33 4.92 12.78
CA ALA A 125 -7.09 4.70 11.36
C ALA A 125 -7.74 3.41 10.83
N CYS A 126 -7.77 2.35 11.64
CA CYS A 126 -8.43 1.09 11.25
C CYS A 126 -9.92 1.27 11.02
N LYS A 127 -10.58 2.08 11.87
CA LYS A 127 -12.00 2.39 11.77
C LYS A 127 -12.29 3.32 10.60
N VAL A 128 -11.51 4.41 10.47
CA VAL A 128 -11.75 5.44 9.46
C VAL A 128 -11.51 4.93 8.03
N PHE A 129 -10.47 4.12 7.82
CA PHE A 129 -10.13 3.58 6.49
C PHE A 129 -10.65 2.16 6.26
N HIS A 130 -11.46 1.62 7.18
CA HIS A 130 -11.99 0.26 7.15
C HIS A 130 -10.93 -0.79 6.79
N LEU A 131 -9.81 -0.76 7.51
CA LEU A 131 -8.68 -1.66 7.23
C LEU A 131 -9.05 -3.10 7.51
N GLU A 132 -8.65 -4.00 6.61
CA GLU A 132 -8.87 -5.43 6.76
C GLU A 132 -7.67 -6.07 7.48
N ILE A 133 -7.88 -6.40 8.76
CA ILE A 133 -6.93 -7.16 9.58
C ILE A 133 -7.17 -8.66 9.35
N VAL A 134 -6.13 -9.34 8.88
CA VAL A 134 -6.13 -10.77 8.58
C VAL A 134 -5.76 -11.60 9.81
N GLU A 135 -4.87 -11.08 10.65
CA GLU A 135 -4.38 -11.77 11.85
C GLU A 135 -4.06 -10.73 12.93
N GLY A 136 -4.37 -11.03 14.19
CA GLY A 136 -4.03 -10.18 15.34
C GLY A 136 -4.91 -8.93 15.50
N GLU A 137 -4.32 -7.86 16.01
CA GLU A 137 -5.01 -6.64 16.40
C GLU A 137 -4.37 -5.39 15.77
N TRP A 138 -5.13 -4.30 15.72
CA TRP A 138 -4.62 -3.00 15.27
C TRP A 138 -3.58 -2.42 16.26
N LEU A 139 -3.01 -1.28 15.88
CA LEU A 139 -2.07 -0.52 16.69
C LEU A 139 -2.73 -0.07 18.00
N THR A 140 -1.89 0.03 19.03
CA THR A 140 -2.20 0.70 20.30
C THR A 140 -1.17 1.80 20.53
N ASP A 141 -1.59 2.96 21.03
CA ASP A 141 -0.72 4.10 21.34
C ASP A 141 0.23 3.82 22.51
N ASN A 142 -0.08 2.80 23.31
CA ASN A 142 0.74 2.38 24.43
C ASN A 142 1.92 1.50 24.01
N ARG A 143 3.03 1.64 24.75
CA ARG A 143 4.10 0.64 24.69
C ARG A 143 3.60 -0.69 25.23
N LEU A 144 4.05 -1.77 24.58
CA LEU A 144 3.78 -3.11 25.02
C LEU A 144 4.54 -3.42 26.33
N ALA A 145 4.11 -4.46 27.04
CA ALA A 145 4.69 -4.86 28.32
C ALA A 145 6.20 -5.14 28.28
N ASP A 146 6.72 -5.48 27.10
CA ASP A 146 8.15 -5.71 26.85
C ASP A 146 8.94 -4.45 26.45
N GLY A 147 8.31 -3.28 26.52
CA GLY A 147 8.90 -1.97 26.24
C GLY A 147 9.02 -1.63 24.75
N SER A 148 8.57 -2.51 23.85
CA SER A 148 8.51 -2.23 22.41
C SER A 148 7.23 -1.49 22.01
N SER A 149 7.24 -0.87 20.84
CA SER A 149 6.03 -0.29 20.24
C SER A 149 5.28 -1.35 19.41
N ALA A 150 3.96 -1.29 19.38
CA ALA A 150 3.17 -2.11 18.48
C ALA A 150 3.45 -1.72 17.02
N CYS A 151 3.47 -2.70 16.11
CA CYS A 151 3.43 -2.45 14.68
C CYS A 151 2.54 -3.48 13.98
N VAL A 152 2.01 -3.06 12.84
CA VAL A 152 1.21 -3.92 11.95
C VAL A 152 1.95 -4.04 10.63
N VAL A 153 2.00 -5.24 10.08
CA VAL A 153 2.67 -5.54 8.80
C VAL A 153 1.66 -5.93 7.74
N THR A 154 1.99 -5.79 6.46
CA THR A 154 1.14 -6.31 5.39
C THR A 154 1.43 -7.78 5.12
N GLN A 155 0.45 -8.51 4.60
CA GLN A 155 0.61 -9.88 4.13
C GLN A 155 1.76 -9.99 3.11
N GLN A 156 1.95 -8.98 2.25
CA GLN A 156 3.05 -8.95 1.28
C GLN A 156 4.44 -8.99 1.96
N LEU A 157 4.58 -8.35 3.12
CA LEU A 157 5.82 -8.39 3.88
C LEU A 157 6.00 -9.77 4.55
N VAL A 158 4.93 -10.33 5.10
CA VAL A 158 4.91 -11.68 5.70
C VAL A 158 5.35 -12.73 4.67
N ASP A 159 4.74 -12.71 3.48
CA ASP A 159 5.05 -13.63 2.38
C ASP A 159 6.50 -13.48 1.92
N LYS A 160 6.98 -12.24 1.81
CA LYS A 160 8.37 -11.94 1.43
C LYS A 160 9.39 -12.44 2.47
N LEU A 161 9.05 -12.34 3.76
CA LEU A 161 9.88 -12.83 4.85
C LEU A 161 9.70 -14.34 5.11
N LYS A 162 8.72 -14.97 4.45
CA LYS A 162 8.38 -16.40 4.57
C LYS A 162 8.08 -16.79 6.02
N TRP A 163 7.39 -15.91 6.75
CA TRP A 163 7.00 -16.18 8.13
C TRP A 163 5.80 -17.12 8.18
N THR A 164 5.89 -18.14 9.03
CA THR A 164 4.79 -19.08 9.31
C THR A 164 3.99 -18.72 10.56
N GLN A 165 4.61 -18.01 11.50
CA GLN A 165 4.00 -17.45 12.70
C GLN A 165 4.40 -15.98 12.75
N THR A 166 3.46 -15.05 12.64
CA THR A 166 3.77 -13.63 12.43
C THR A 166 3.74 -12.82 13.71
N LEU A 167 2.71 -13.01 14.53
CA LEU A 167 2.49 -12.24 15.75
C LEU A 167 3.62 -12.44 16.76
N GLY A 168 3.97 -11.38 17.47
CA GLY A 168 5.03 -11.35 18.48
C GLY A 168 6.45 -11.23 17.91
N ARG A 169 6.62 -11.26 16.58
CA ARG A 169 7.94 -11.07 15.95
C ARG A 169 8.45 -9.66 16.15
N LYS A 170 9.78 -9.54 16.26
CA LYS A 170 10.48 -8.27 16.49
C LYS A 170 11.00 -7.69 15.18
N ILE A 171 10.73 -6.41 14.98
CA ILE A 171 11.25 -5.61 13.89
C ILE A 171 12.00 -4.43 14.50
N PHE A 172 13.20 -4.15 14.03
CA PHE A 172 13.97 -3.00 14.48
C PHE A 172 14.05 -1.93 13.39
N MET A 173 13.74 -0.69 13.75
CA MET A 173 13.77 0.44 12.83
C MET A 173 14.21 1.70 13.58
N ARG A 174 15.19 2.43 13.04
CA ARG A 174 15.67 3.73 13.57
C ARG A 174 15.96 3.74 15.09
N GLY A 175 16.58 2.68 15.63
CA GLY A 175 16.87 2.61 17.07
C GLY A 175 15.73 2.08 17.94
N ASN A 176 14.54 1.86 17.38
CA ASN A 176 13.36 1.42 18.11
C ASN A 176 13.03 -0.04 17.79
N ASN A 177 12.60 -0.78 18.82
CA ASN A 177 12.06 -2.12 18.71
C ASN A 177 10.54 -2.05 18.56
N PHE A 178 10.04 -2.76 17.56
CA PHE A 178 8.63 -2.94 17.29
C PHE A 178 8.26 -4.41 17.41
N THR A 179 7.04 -4.69 17.87
CA THR A 179 6.46 -6.03 17.90
C THR A 179 5.28 -6.08 16.96
N VAL A 180 5.26 -7.10 16.13
CA VAL A 180 4.14 -7.34 15.21
C VAL A 180 2.93 -7.78 16.02
N THR A 181 1.91 -6.92 16.10
CA THR A 181 0.64 -7.18 16.80
C THR A 181 -0.49 -7.55 15.85
N GLY A 182 -0.34 -7.23 14.56
CA GLY A 182 -1.32 -7.58 13.55
C GLY A 182 -0.75 -7.67 12.13
N VAL A 183 -1.57 -8.22 11.24
CA VAL A 183 -1.32 -8.38 9.81
C VAL A 183 -2.49 -7.82 9.02
N LEU A 184 -2.20 -6.92 8.08
CA LEU A 184 -3.17 -6.39 7.12
C LEU A 184 -3.15 -7.17 5.83
N SER A 185 -4.30 -7.28 5.16
CA SER A 185 -4.37 -7.87 3.82
C SER A 185 -3.51 -7.10 2.81
N GLY A 186 -3.40 -5.78 2.97
CA GLY A 186 -2.44 -4.94 2.24
C GLY A 186 -2.65 -3.45 2.51
N ILE A 187 -1.70 -2.62 2.06
CA ILE A 187 -1.90 -1.17 1.89
C ILE A 187 -1.28 -0.73 0.56
N LYS A 188 -2.08 -0.12 -0.31
CA LYS A 188 -1.66 0.47 -1.57
C LYS A 188 -1.23 1.91 -1.35
N HIS A 189 -0.08 2.27 -1.89
CA HIS A 189 0.39 3.66 -1.89
C HIS A 189 -0.06 4.43 -3.15
N LYS A 190 -0.23 3.74 -4.29
CA LYS A 190 -0.75 4.32 -5.54
C LYS A 190 -1.83 3.41 -6.13
N ILE A 191 -2.82 4.03 -6.76
CA ILE A 191 -3.94 3.34 -7.43
C ILE A 191 -3.63 3.17 -8.93
N PHE A 192 -2.93 4.15 -9.50
CA PHE A 192 -2.49 4.13 -10.89
C PHE A 192 -0.98 3.86 -10.97
N PHE A 193 -0.62 2.78 -11.65
CA PHE A 193 0.71 2.64 -12.22
C PHE A 193 0.74 3.49 -13.49
N GLY A 194 1.64 4.47 -13.58
CA GLY A 194 1.95 5.09 -14.87
C GLY A 194 2.39 4.01 -15.85
N PHE A 195 1.79 4.02 -17.05
CA PHE A 195 2.18 3.18 -18.17
C PHE A 195 3.61 3.47 -18.61
#